data_AF-X1QY13-F1
#
_entry.id   AF-X1QY13-F1
#
_cell.length_a   1.000
_cell.length_b   1.000
_cell.length_c   1.000
_cell.angle_alpha   90.00
_cell.angle_beta   90.00
_cell.angle_gamma   90.00
#
_symmetry.space_group_name_H-M   'P 1'
#
loop_
_entity.id
_entity.type
_entity.pdbx_description
1 polymer ?
#
loop_
_entity_poly.entity_id
_entity_poly.type
_entity_poly.pdbx_seq_one_letter_code
_entity_poly.pdbx_strand_id
1 'polypeptide(L)' 'MFAVLTALGLDFDVLFLGIFMNLYKKTEDIEQSILDAIKQTMKNISIAGVVMAATYMGLMFTSSIHMKQIGLGLGIGILV' A
#
# COMPACT_ATOMS: atom_id res chain seq x y z
N MET A 1 2.58 6.64 -14.19
CA MET A 1 2.92 5.51 -13.32
C MET A 1 3.62 5.98 -12.05
N PHE A 2 4.75 6.69 -12.16
CA PHE A 2 5.47 7.29 -11.03
C PHE A 2 4.54 8.00 -10.03
N ALA A 3 3.77 8.99 -10.46
CA ALA A 3 2.87 9.73 -9.57
C ALA A 3 1.88 8.84 -8.80
N VAL A 4 1.34 7.80 -9.45
CA VAL A 4 0.38 6.88 -8.82
C VAL A 4 1.07 5.98 -7.79
N LEU A 5 2.21 5.39 -8.14
CA LEU A 5 2.96 4.53 -7.23
C LEU A 5 3.52 5.32 -6.04
N THR A 6 4.03 6.53 -6.28
CA THR A 6 4.49 7.43 -5.22
C THR A 6 3.35 7.86 -4.31
N ALA A 7 2.19 8.22 -4.86
CA ALA A 7 1.03 8.55 -4.04
C ALA A 7 0.58 7.36 -3.17
N LEU A 8 0.57 6.15 -3.73
CA LEU A 8 0.26 4.92 -3.01
C LEU A 8 1.24 4.63 -1.87
N GLY A 9 2.55 4.75 -2.11
CA GLY A 9 3.57 4.60 -1.07
C GLY A 9 3.38 5.61 0.06
N LEU A 10 3.12 6.88 -0.29
CA LEU A 10 2.85 7.94 0.67
C LEU A 10 1.58 7.67 1.49
N ASP A 11 0.51 7.18 0.88
CA ASP A 11 -0.72 6.81 1.58
C ASP A 11 -0.45 5.73 2.65
N PHE A 12 0.41 4.75 2.34
CA PHE A 12 0.83 3.73 3.31
C PHE A 12 1.68 4.32 4.44
N ASP A 13 2.66 5.15 4.12
CA ASP A 13 3.51 5.80 5.12
C ASP A 13 2.69 6.66 6.08
N VAL A 14 1.73 7.43 5.57
CA VAL A 14 0.84 8.28 6.37
C VAL A 14 -0.07 7.44 7.27
N LEU A 15 -0.65 6.36 6.73
CA LEU A 15 -1.48 5.43 7.52
C LEU A 15 -0.67 4.78 8.66
N PHE A 16 0.53 4.29 8.35
CA PHE A 16 1.41 3.67 9.32
C PHE A 16 1.84 4.68 10.41
N LEU A 17 2.30 5.86 10.00
CA LEU A 17 2.71 6.93 10.92
C LEU A 17 1.56 7.38 11.82
N GLY A 18 0.34 7.47 11.29
CA GLY A 18 -0.84 7.82 12.08
C GLY A 18 -1.10 6.84 13.22
N ILE A 19 -0.99 5.54 12.95
CA ILE A 19 -1.18 4.48 13.96
C ILE A 19 -0.01 4.45 14.93
N PHE A 20 1.23 4.51 14.43
CA PHE A 20 2.42 4.56 15.26
C PHE A 20 2.36 5.73 16.26
N MET A 21 2.06 6.95 15.78
CA MET A 21 1.99 8.13 16.63
C MET A 21 0.90 8.01 17.71
N ASN A 22 -0.22 7.35 17.38
CA ASN A 22 -1.29 7.08 18.34
C ASN A 22 -0.89 6.06 19.43
N LEU A 23 -0.10 5.05 19.08
CA LEU A 23 0.43 4.06 20.03
C LEU A 23 1.55 4.64 20.88
N TYR A 24 2.44 5.42 20.27
CA TYR A 24 3.55 6.08 20.94
C TYR A 24 3.07 7.07 22.00
N LYS A 25 2.03 7.84 21.72
CA LYS A 25 1.38 8.71 22.71
C LYS A 25 0.83 8.00 23.95
N LYS A 26 0.60 6.68 23.88
CA LYS A 26 0.03 5.89 24.98
C LYS A 26 1.07 5.10 25.76
N THR A 27 2.11 4.62 25.08
CA THR A 27 3.14 3.76 25.66
C THR A 27 4.42 4.50 26.01
N GLU A 28 4.69 5.64 25.35
CA GLU A 28 5.96 6.39 25.40
C GLU A 28 7.21 5.56 25.06
N ASP A 29 7.01 4.35 24.51
CA ASP A 29 8.04 3.41 24.08
C ASP A 29 8.00 3.29 22.56
N ILE A 30 9.12 3.63 21.92
CA ILE A 30 9.27 3.62 20.47
C ILE A 30 9.24 2.19 19.93
N GLU A 31 9.99 1.27 20.54
CA GLU A 31 10.14 -0.10 20.02
C GLU A 31 8.82 -0.85 20.11
N GLN A 32 8.15 -0.76 21.26
CA GLN A 32 6.85 -1.40 21.47
C GLN A 32 5.79 -0.82 20.52
N SER A 33 5.79 0.51 20.32
CA SER A 33 4.84 1.17 19.41
C SER A 33 5.04 0.77 17.95
N ILE A 34 6.29 0.61 17.49
CA ILE A 34 6.57 0.14 16.12
C ILE A 34 6.05 -1.29 15.96
N LEU A 35 6.36 -2.19 16.90
CA LEU A 35 5.93 -3.58 16.83
C LEU A 35 4.40 -3.72 16.81
N ASP A 36 3.71 -2.94 17.64
CA ASP A 36 2.25 -2.97 17.71
C ASP A 36 1.58 -2.31 16.50
N ALA A 37 2.17 -1.24 15.96
CA ALA A 37 1.72 -0.62 14.71
C ALA A 37 1.85 -1.61 13.54
N ILE A 38 2.98 -2.29 13.42
CA ILE A 38 3.21 -3.32 12.39
C ILE A 38 2.15 -4.43 12.53
N LYS A 39 1.95 -4.96 13.74
CA LYS A 39 0.96 -6.04 13.98
C LYS A 39 -0.47 -5.63 13.61
N GLN A 40 -0.89 -4.42 13.92
CA GLN A 40 -2.23 -3.94 13.58
C GLN A 40 -2.41 -3.68 12.08
N THR A 41 -1.40 -3.11 11.43
CA THR A 41 -1.59 -2.52 10.10
C THR A 41 -1.17 -3.44 8.95
N MET A 42 -0.15 -4.28 9.14
CA MET A 42 0.43 -5.10 8.07
C MET A 42 -0.59 -5.99 7.37
N LYS A 43 -1.52 -6.60 8.12
CA LYS A 43 -2.52 -7.50 7.52
C LYS A 43 -3.50 -6.74 6.63
N ASN A 44 -4.04 -5.62 7.12
CA ASN A 44 -5.05 -4.87 6.38
C ASN A 44 -4.45 -4.16 5.15
N ILE A 45 -3.26 -3.57 5.31
CA ILE A 45 -2.52 -2.90 4.22
C ILE A 45 -2.17 -3.91 3.11
N SER A 46 -1.64 -5.08 3.48
CA SER A 46 -1.25 -6.09 2.49
C SER A 46 -2.45 -6.59 1.68
N ILE A 47 -3.60 -6.82 2.33
CA ILE A 47 -4.83 -7.24 1.64
C ILE A 47 -5.30 -6.15 0.67
N ALA A 48 -5.28 -4.89 1.09
CA ALA A 48 -5.64 -3.77 0.22
C ALA A 48 -4.72 -3.68 -1.01
N GLY A 49 -3.41 -3.80 -0.81
CA GLY A 49 -2.42 -3.81 -1.89
C GLY A 49 -2.66 -4.94 -2.90
N VAL A 50 -2.93 -6.15 -2.42
CA VAL A 50 -3.24 -7.31 -3.29
C VAL A 50 -4.52 -7.09 -4.10
N VAL A 51 -5.59 -6.58 -3.47
CA VAL A 51 -6.86 -6.30 -4.16
C VAL A 51 -6.68 -5.21 -5.23
N MET A 52 -5.91 -4.16 -4.92
CA MET A 52 -5.59 -3.10 -5.88
C MET A 52 -4.77 -3.64 -7.05
N ALA A 53 -3.71 -4.40 -6.76
CA ALA A 53 -2.88 -5.02 -7.80
C ALA A 53 -3.71 -5.93 -8.72
N ALA A 54 -4.58 -6.78 -8.16
CA ALA A 54 -5.47 -7.64 -8.92
C ALA A 54 -6.43 -6.84 -9.82
N THR A 55 -6.94 -5.71 -9.32
CA THR A 55 -7.84 -4.83 -10.07
C THR A 55 -7.12 -4.19 -11.27
N TYR A 56 -5.90 -3.67 -11.07
CA TYR A 56 -5.11 -3.11 -12.17
C TYR A 56 -4.64 -4.18 -13.16
N MET A 57 -4.31 -5.39 -12.69
CA MET A 57 -4.03 -6.53 -13.56
C MET A 57 -5.25 -6.92 -14.42
N GLY A 58 -6.47 -6.70 -13.92
CA GLY A 58 -7.71 -6.86 -14.69
C GLY A 58 -7.74 -6.03 -15.98
N LEU A 59 -7.03 -4.90 -16.05
CA LEU A 59 -6.93 -4.09 -17.27
C LEU A 59 -6.18 -4.82 -18.40
N MET A 60 -5.44 -5.90 -18.11
CA MET A 60 -4.79 -6.73 -19.13
C MET A 60 -5.78 -7.41 -20.08
N PHE A 61 -7.03 -7.60 -19.65
CA PHE A 61 -8.08 -8.23 -20.46
C PHE A 61 -8.72 -7.30 -21.50
N THR A 62 -8.38 -6.01 -21.49
CA THR A 62 -8.91 -5.06 -22.48
C THR A 62 -8.23 -5.16 -23.84
N SER A 63 -8.84 -4.65 -24.90
CA SER A 63 -8.26 -4.69 -26.26
C SER A 63 -7.21 -3.59 -26.52
N SER A 64 -7.18 -2.54 -25.69
CA SER A 64 -6.25 -1.41 -25.85
C SER A 64 -4.85 -1.72 -25.30
N ILE A 65 -3.83 -1.60 -26.15
CA ILE A 65 -2.42 -1.84 -25.78
C ILE A 65 -1.94 -0.90 -24.67
N HIS A 66 -2.39 0.36 -24.68
CA HIS A 66 -2.03 1.36 -23.67
C HIS A 66 -2.57 0.99 -22.30
N MET A 67 -3.81 0.51 -22.24
CA MET A 67 -4.42 0.07 -20.98
C MET A 67 -3.76 -1.18 -20.43
N LYS A 68 -3.33 -2.12 -21.29
CA LYS A 68 -2.54 -3.29 -20.87
C LYS A 68 -1.22 -2.87 -20.22
N GLN A 69 -0.49 -1.93 -20.84
CA GLN A 69 0.79 -1.44 -20.31
C GLN A 69 0.61 -0.78 -18.94
N ILE A 70 -0.42 0.06 -18.78
CA ILE A 70 -0.74 0.71 -17.49
C ILE A 70 -1.14 -0.33 -16.45
N GLY A 71 -2.03 -1.27 -16.79
CA GLY A 71 -2.50 -2.30 -15.87
C GLY A 71 -1.40 -3.21 -15.36
N LEU A 72 -0.53 -3.66 -16.27
CA LEU A 72 0.57 -4.56 -15.94
C LEU A 72 1.65 -3.82 -15.13
N GLY A 73 1.99 -2.59 -15.52
CA GLY A 73 2.98 -1.82 -14.78
C GLY A 73 2.49 -1.40 -13.39
N LEU A 74 1.21 -1.02 -13.23
CA LEU A 74 0.67 -0.62 -11.93
C LEU A 74 0.45 -1.87 -11.05
N GLY A 75 -0.08 -2.95 -11.63
CA GLY A 75 -0.29 -4.20 -10.92
C GLY A 75 1.01 -4.77 -10.34
N ILE A 76 2.10 -4.76 -11.11
CA ILE A 76 3.43 -5.17 -10.60
C ILE A 76 3.98 -4.11 -9.64
N GLY A 77 3.88 -2.83 -10.00
CA GLY A 77 4.45 -1.75 -9.18
C GLY A 77 3.83 -1.61 -7.80
N ILE A 78 2.59 -2.06 -7.58
CA ILE A 78 1.93 -2.09 -6.27
C ILE A 78 2.45 -3.25 -5.39
N LEU A 79 2.92 -4.34 -6.01
CA LEU A 79 3.39 -5.54 -5.32
C LEU A 79 4.86 -5.47 -4.90
N VAL A 80 5.60 -4.48 -5.39
CA VAL A 80 7.01 -4.20 -5.09
C VAL A 80 7.09 -3.08 -4.07
#